data_AF-A0A0D0AM75-F1
#
_entry.id   AF-A0A0D0AM75-F1
#
_cell.length_a   1.000
_cell.length_b   1.000
_cell.length_c   1.000
_cell.angle_alpha   90.00
_cell.angle_beta   90.00
_cell.angle_gamma   90.00
#
_symmetry.space_group_name_H-M   'P 1'
#
loop_
_entity.id
_entity.type
_entity.pdbx_description
1 polymer ?
#
loop_
_entity_poly.entity_id
_entity_poly.type
_entity_poly.pdbx_seq_one_letter_code
_entity_poly.pdbx_strand_id
1 'polypeptide(L)'
;MTTLFQSTAEPSPAADFEPDEQWKSRLKVDIESNLRSMVDEAKQNLQDTLKRAPVTAVERERLTEEHLATMKNIRNLAEEQFRIALERERQERRWAAGQVLDQEWSDTMIKEQQAILDKIERERKDKAASSSSVQPIPDPSLTRSSRSPE
;
A
#
# COMPACT_ATOMS: atom_id res chain seq x y z
N MET A 1 -22.04 49.41 27.61
CA MET A 1 -22.24 48.02 28.09
C MET A 1 -21.93 47.11 26.92
N THR A 2 -20.75 46.49 26.94
CA THR A 2 -20.20 45.74 25.80
C THR A 2 -20.78 44.33 25.77
N THR A 3 -21.47 43.99 24.69
CA THR A 3 -22.00 42.66 24.41
C THR A 3 -20.86 41.67 24.16
N LEU A 4 -20.79 40.63 24.98
CA LEU A 4 -19.86 39.51 24.86
C LEU A 4 -20.40 38.55 23.79
N PHE A 5 -19.76 38.49 22.62
CA PHE A 5 -19.99 37.40 21.65
C PHE A 5 -19.36 36.13 22.20
N GLN A 6 -20.16 35.27 22.82
CA GLN A 6 -19.76 33.91 23.15
C GLN A 6 -19.88 33.10 21.86
N SER A 7 -18.75 32.97 21.16
CA SER A 7 -18.62 32.09 19.99
C SER A 7 -18.65 30.64 20.48
N THR A 8 -19.83 30.06 20.59
CA THR A 8 -20.00 28.60 20.69
C THR A 8 -19.72 28.02 19.31
N ALA A 9 -18.45 27.72 19.03
CA ALA A 9 -18.09 26.88 17.91
C ALA A 9 -18.69 25.50 18.18
N GLU A 10 -19.83 25.20 17.58
CA GLU A 10 -20.36 23.84 17.57
C GLU A 10 -19.30 22.91 16.95
N PRO A 11 -19.05 21.72 17.54
CA PRO A 11 -18.16 20.74 16.94
C PRO A 11 -18.72 20.40 15.56
N SER A 12 -17.96 20.74 14.52
CA SER A 12 -18.30 20.37 13.15
C SER A 12 -18.43 18.85 13.08
N PRO A 13 -19.44 18.27 12.41
CA PRO A 13 -19.59 16.82 12.24
C PRO A 13 -18.39 16.17 11.53
N ALA A 14 -17.48 16.96 10.96
CA ALA A 14 -16.21 16.50 10.43
C ALA A 14 -15.20 16.06 11.53
N ALA A 15 -15.30 16.60 12.74
CA ALA A 15 -14.40 16.28 13.85
C ALA A 15 -14.64 14.87 14.41
N ASP A 16 -15.88 14.36 14.30
CA ASP A 16 -16.27 13.06 14.86
C ASP A 16 -15.62 11.87 14.14
N PHE A 17 -15.16 12.07 12.90
CA PHE A 17 -14.55 11.03 12.06
C PHE A 17 -13.08 11.29 11.75
N GLU A 18 -12.48 12.31 12.37
CA GLU A 18 -11.06 12.62 12.17
C GLU A 18 -10.19 11.58 12.88
N PRO A 19 -9.17 11.02 12.20
CA PRO A 19 -8.18 10.18 12.84
C PRO A 19 -7.40 10.94 13.91
N ASP A 20 -7.04 10.25 15.00
CA ASP A 20 -6.28 10.90 16.06
C ASP A 20 -4.84 11.19 15.61
N GLU A 21 -4.16 12.06 16.36
CA GLU A 21 -2.79 12.47 16.02
C GLU A 21 -1.80 11.29 16.10
N GLN A 22 -2.11 10.26 16.90
CA GLN A 22 -1.28 9.05 16.96
C GLN A 22 -1.36 8.26 15.66
N TRP A 23 -2.56 8.05 15.12
CA TRP A 23 -2.76 7.38 13.83
C TRP A 23 -2.04 8.15 12.72
N LYS A 24 -2.22 9.49 12.67
CA LYS A 24 -1.55 10.33 11.66
C LYS A 24 -0.04 10.26 11.76
N SER A 25 0.50 10.21 12.97
CA SER A 25 1.95 10.10 13.21
C SER A 25 2.49 8.76 12.74
N ARG A 26 1.79 7.65 12.99
CA ARG A 26 2.17 6.32 12.48
C ARG A 26 2.14 6.28 10.95
N LEU A 27 1.07 6.80 10.35
CA LEU A 27 0.94 6.88 8.90
C LEU A 27 2.10 7.64 8.25
N LYS A 28 2.53 8.76 8.84
CA LYS A 28 3.70 9.50 8.35
C LYS A 28 4.97 8.66 8.39
N VAL A 29 5.22 7.95 9.49
CA VAL A 29 6.39 7.06 9.64
C VAL A 29 6.36 5.95 8.58
N ASP A 30 5.19 5.35 8.34
CA ASP A 30 5.04 4.29 7.35
C ASP A 30 5.30 4.80 5.93
N ILE A 31 4.76 5.97 5.58
CA ILE A 31 5.00 6.62 4.27
C ILE A 31 6.49 6.96 4.11
N GLU A 32 7.12 7.55 5.13
CA GLU A 32 8.55 7.87 5.10
C GLU A 32 9.42 6.62 4.94
N SER A 33 9.08 5.54 5.64
CA SER A 33 9.75 4.25 5.51
C SER A 33 9.63 3.70 4.08
N ASN A 34 8.44 3.77 3.48
CA ASN A 34 8.20 3.28 2.13
C ASN A 34 8.92 4.09 1.04
N LEU A 35 9.11 5.40 1.25
CA LEU A 35 9.80 6.29 0.31
C LEU A 35 11.31 6.36 0.54
N ARG A 36 11.83 5.71 1.57
CA ARG A 36 13.24 5.78 1.96
C ARG A 36 14.19 5.35 0.83
N SER A 37 13.85 4.29 0.11
CA SER A 37 14.65 3.82 -1.03
C SER A 37 14.78 4.87 -2.12
N MET A 38 13.71 5.59 -2.45
CA MET A 38 13.73 6.66 -3.46
C MET A 38 14.61 7.83 -3.01
N VAL A 39 14.56 8.18 -1.73
CA VAL A 39 15.43 9.21 -1.16
C VAL A 39 16.90 8.79 -1.22
N ASP A 40 17.19 7.56 -0.84
CA ASP A 40 18.55 7.03 -0.83
C ASP A 40 19.10 6.90 -2.25
N GLU A 41 18.29 6.45 -3.21
CA GLU A 41 18.64 6.42 -4.63
C GLU A 41 18.93 7.81 -5.18
N ALA A 42 18.08 8.80 -4.92
CA ALA A 42 18.29 10.17 -5.38
C ALA A 42 19.59 10.78 -4.85
N LYS A 43 19.96 10.49 -3.59
CA LYS A 43 21.23 10.90 -2.99
C LYS A 43 22.42 10.17 -3.62
N GLN A 44 22.29 8.86 -3.80
CA GLN A 44 23.34 8.03 -4.37
C GLN A 44 23.64 8.47 -5.82
N ASN A 45 22.61 8.75 -6.61
CA ASN A 45 22.75 9.19 -8.00
C ASN A 45 23.53 10.50 -8.11
N LEU A 46 23.23 11.47 -7.24
CA LEU A 46 23.99 12.73 -7.17
C LEU A 46 25.46 12.46 -6.81
N GLN A 47 25.70 11.65 -5.78
CA GLN A 47 27.07 11.34 -5.34
C GLN A 47 27.87 10.60 -6.41
N ASP A 48 27.27 9.61 -7.07
CA ASP A 48 27.94 8.82 -8.10
C ASP A 48 28.29 9.67 -9.31
N THR A 49 27.40 10.59 -9.70
CA THR A 49 27.66 11.53 -10.80
C THR A 49 28.80 12.48 -10.45
N LEU A 50 28.85 13.01 -9.23
CA LEU A 50 29.94 13.87 -8.77
C LEU A 50 31.28 13.14 -8.62
N LYS A 51 31.27 11.82 -8.37
CA LYS A 51 32.48 11.00 -8.23
C LYS A 51 33.05 10.51 -9.58
N ARG A 52 32.20 10.33 -10.59
CA ARG A 52 32.60 9.72 -11.88
C ARG A 52 33.58 10.55 -12.69
N ALA A 53 33.49 11.87 -12.63
CA ALA A 53 34.36 12.75 -13.41
C ALA A 53 34.50 14.12 -12.72
N PRO A 54 35.58 14.87 -13.00
CA PRO A 54 35.67 16.27 -12.61
C PRO A 54 34.55 17.07 -13.30
N VAL A 55 33.54 17.44 -12.52
CA VAL A 55 32.37 18.21 -12.97
C VAL A 55 32.68 19.71 -12.88
N THR A 56 32.30 20.48 -13.91
CA THR A 56 32.42 21.94 -13.90
C THR A 56 31.49 22.57 -12.85
N ALA A 57 31.72 23.84 -12.48
CA ALA A 57 30.86 24.53 -11.51
C ALA A 57 29.40 24.63 -11.99
N VAL A 58 29.19 24.95 -13.28
CA VAL A 58 27.86 25.06 -13.90
C VAL A 58 27.14 23.71 -13.89
N GLU A 59 27.85 22.63 -14.18
CA GLU A 59 27.25 21.30 -14.22
C GLU A 59 26.97 20.75 -12.81
N ARG A 60 27.79 21.12 -11.82
CA ARG A 60 27.51 20.83 -10.42
C ARG A 60 26.24 21.54 -9.92
N GLU A 61 26.04 22.79 -10.32
CA GLU A 61 24.82 23.54 -10.02
C GLU A 61 23.60 22.85 -10.62
N ARG A 62 23.65 22.52 -11.92
CA ARG A 62 22.58 21.79 -12.60
C ARG A 62 22.23 20.45 -11.94
N LEU A 63 23.24 19.65 -11.57
CA LEU A 63 23.03 18.38 -10.88
C LEU A 63 22.39 18.58 -9.50
N THR A 64 22.73 19.67 -8.81
CA THR A 64 22.13 20.01 -7.51
C THR A 64 20.67 20.42 -7.69
N GLU A 65 20.34 21.22 -8.70
CA GLU A 65 18.96 21.59 -9.03
C GLU A 65 18.11 20.36 -9.37
N GLU A 66 18.65 19.43 -10.16
CA GLU A 66 17.96 18.18 -10.53
C GLU A 66 17.71 17.30 -9.30
N HIS A 67 18.70 17.18 -8.41
CA HIS A 67 18.52 16.47 -7.14
C HIS A 67 17.44 17.13 -6.27
N LEU A 68 17.44 18.46 -6.15
CA LEU A 68 16.41 19.20 -5.40
C LEU A 68 15.01 19.02 -6.00
N ALA A 69 14.90 19.02 -7.32
CA ALA A 69 13.64 18.75 -8.02
C ALA A 69 13.14 17.32 -7.72
N THR A 70 14.04 16.33 -7.76
CA THR A 70 13.72 14.94 -7.40
C THR A 70 13.25 14.82 -5.95
N MET A 71 13.96 15.45 -5.00
CA MET A 71 13.57 15.46 -3.58
C MET A 71 12.21 16.14 -3.34
N LYS A 72 11.91 17.21 -4.10
CA LYS A 72 10.59 17.86 -4.06
C LYS A 72 9.50 16.92 -4.56
N ASN A 73 9.74 16.18 -5.65
CA ASN A 73 8.77 15.23 -6.17
C ASN A 73 8.48 14.10 -5.17
N ILE A 74 9.51 13.58 -4.49
CA ILE A 74 9.35 12.57 -3.43
C ILE A 74 8.49 13.12 -2.28
N ARG A 75 8.71 14.38 -1.87
CA ARG A 75 7.88 15.03 -0.84
C ARG A 75 6.41 15.13 -1.28
N ASN A 76 6.16 15.59 -2.51
CA ASN A 76 4.79 15.70 -3.03
C ASN A 76 4.09 14.33 -3.06
N LEU A 77 4.82 13.26 -3.39
CA LEU A 77 4.30 11.90 -3.35
C LEU A 77 3.92 11.48 -1.92
N ALA A 78 4.75 11.82 -0.92
CA ALA A 78 4.43 11.56 0.49
C ALA A 78 3.17 12.29 0.94
N GLU A 79 3.04 13.58 0.58
CA GLU A 79 1.86 14.40 0.89
C GLU A 79 0.59 13.82 0.25
N GLU A 80 0.69 13.37 -0.99
CA GLU A 80 -0.44 12.75 -1.70
C GLU A 80 -0.87 11.44 -1.04
N GLN A 81 0.09 10.55 -0.74
CA GLN A 81 -0.20 9.29 -0.03
C GLN A 81 -0.85 9.55 1.33
N PHE A 82 -0.37 10.54 2.07
CA PHE A 82 -0.95 10.93 3.35
C PHE A 82 -2.39 11.40 3.19
N ARG A 83 -2.66 12.28 2.21
CA ARG A 83 -4.00 12.80 1.94
C ARG A 83 -4.99 11.70 1.54
N ILE A 84 -4.58 10.80 0.65
CA ILE A 84 -5.40 9.67 0.20
C ILE A 84 -5.73 8.75 1.38
N ALA A 85 -4.72 8.36 2.17
CA ALA A 85 -4.92 7.48 3.32
C ALA A 85 -5.78 8.13 4.41
N LEU A 86 -5.60 9.43 4.66
CA LEU A 86 -6.42 10.19 5.61
C LEU A 86 -7.89 10.21 5.20
N GLU A 87 -8.18 10.48 3.92
CA GLU A 87 -9.56 10.49 3.44
C GLU A 87 -10.17 9.09 3.47
N ARG A 88 -9.40 8.06 3.12
CA ARG A 88 -9.84 6.67 3.24
C ARG A 88 -10.26 6.33 4.67
N GLU A 89 -9.42 6.63 5.66
CA GLU A 89 -9.74 6.34 7.07
C GLU A 89 -10.98 7.11 7.55
N ARG A 90 -11.15 8.38 7.12
CA ARG A 90 -12.38 9.13 7.42
C ARG A 90 -13.61 8.43 6.88
N GLN A 91 -13.56 7.95 5.63
CA GLN A 91 -14.67 7.24 5.01
C GLN A 91 -14.94 5.90 5.70
N GLU A 92 -13.89 5.16 6.08
CA GLU A 92 -14.02 3.91 6.86
C GLU A 92 -14.69 4.16 8.22
N ARG A 93 -14.36 5.27 8.91
CA ARG A 93 -15.01 5.64 10.19
C ARG A 93 -16.46 6.09 10.00
N ARG A 94 -16.76 6.88 8.97
CA ARG A 94 -18.13 7.26 8.61
C ARG A 94 -18.98 6.03 8.33
N TRP A 95 -18.42 5.06 7.61
CA TRP A 95 -19.08 3.79 7.33
C TRP A 95 -19.33 2.96 8.59
N ALA A 96 -18.32 2.81 9.44
CA ALA A 96 -18.45 2.08 10.71
C ALA A 96 -19.50 2.71 11.64
N ALA A 97 -19.71 4.03 11.55
CA ALA A 97 -20.76 4.75 12.26
C ALA A 97 -22.14 4.71 11.58
N GLY A 98 -22.27 4.02 10.44
CA GLY A 98 -23.53 3.84 9.72
C GLY A 98 -23.98 5.06 8.91
N GLN A 99 -23.10 6.01 8.61
CA GLN A 99 -23.42 7.12 7.72
C GLN A 99 -23.41 6.68 6.25
N VAL A 100 -24.27 7.31 5.43
CA VAL A 100 -24.33 7.07 3.99
C VAL A 100 -23.01 7.51 3.37
N LEU A 101 -22.32 6.56 2.75
CA LEU A 101 -21.06 6.76 2.07
C LEU A 101 -21.23 7.60 0.82
N ASP A 102 -20.17 8.31 0.45
CA ASP A 102 -20.08 8.95 -0.85
C ASP A 102 -20.16 7.89 -1.96
N GLN A 103 -20.89 8.17 -3.04
CA GLN A 103 -21.26 7.19 -4.07
C GLN A 103 -20.02 6.59 -4.73
N GLU A 104 -18.97 7.40 -4.94
CA GLU A 104 -17.70 7.00 -5.54
C GLU A 104 -16.91 6.00 -4.66
N TRP A 105 -17.04 6.12 -3.34
CA TRP A 105 -16.41 5.21 -2.38
C TRP A 105 -17.13 3.87 -2.32
N SER A 106 -18.48 3.90 -2.36
CA SER A 106 -19.29 2.68 -2.48
C SER A 106 -18.88 1.87 -3.72
N ASP A 107 -18.69 2.54 -4.86
CA ASP A 107 -18.32 1.87 -6.12
C ASP A 107 -16.90 1.30 -6.10
N THR A 108 -15.94 1.96 -5.44
CA THR A 108 -14.58 1.44 -5.29
C THR A 108 -14.53 0.25 -4.35
N MET A 109 -15.25 0.29 -3.22
CA MET A 109 -15.34 -0.83 -2.29
C MET A 109 -16.03 -2.07 -2.88
N ILE A 110 -17.08 -1.89 -3.68
CA ILE A 110 -17.73 -2.99 -4.39
C ILE A 110 -16.74 -3.66 -5.35
N LYS A 111 -15.94 -2.88 -6.08
CA LYS A 111 -14.89 -3.41 -6.97
C LYS A 111 -13.81 -4.17 -6.20
N GLU A 112 -13.38 -3.67 -5.05
CA GLU A 112 -12.40 -4.37 -4.21
C GLU A 112 -12.95 -5.70 -3.66
N GLN A 113 -14.20 -5.71 -3.16
CA GLN A 113 -14.84 -6.94 -2.69
C GLN A 113 -15.00 -7.95 -3.83
N GLN A 114 -15.37 -7.49 -5.02
CA GLN A 114 -15.46 -8.35 -6.20
C GLN A 114 -14.10 -8.93 -6.57
N ALA A 115 -13.03 -8.14 -6.56
CA ALA A 115 -11.67 -8.61 -6.86
C ALA A 115 -11.19 -9.67 -5.84
N ILE A 116 -11.57 -9.53 -4.57
CA ILE A 116 -11.28 -10.53 -3.52
C ILE A 116 -12.06 -11.83 -3.78
N LEU A 117 -13.35 -11.74 -4.10
CA LEU A 117 -14.17 -12.91 -4.43
C LEU A 117 -13.63 -13.64 -5.66
N ASP A 118 -13.27 -12.91 -6.71
CA ASP A 118 -12.69 -13.46 -7.94
C ASP A 118 -11.35 -14.16 -7.67
N LYS A 119 -10.54 -13.60 -6.76
CA LYS A 119 -9.28 -14.23 -6.33
C LYS A 119 -9.53 -15.52 -5.56
N ILE A 120 -10.49 -15.53 -4.62
CA ILE A 120 -10.87 -16.73 -3.86
C ILE A 120 -11.43 -17.81 -4.80
N GLU A 121 -12.24 -17.44 -5.79
CA GLU A 121 -12.79 -18.39 -6.75
C GLU A 121 -11.69 -19.00 -7.63
N ARG A 122 -10.75 -18.19 -8.10
CA ARG A 122 -9.58 -18.69 -8.86
C ARG A 122 -8.73 -19.64 -8.03
N GLU A 123 -8.42 -19.28 -6.77
CA GLU A 123 -7.68 -20.15 -5.86
C GLU A 123 -8.40 -21.47 -5.56
N ARG A 124 -9.75 -21.45 -5.44
CA ARG A 124 -10.55 -22.67 -5.29
C ARG A 124 -10.50 -23.55 -6.53
N LYS A 125 -10.58 -22.95 -7.72
CA LYS A 125 -10.49 -23.66 -9.01
C LYS A 125 -9.11 -24.30 -9.20
N ASP A 126 -8.05 -23.57 -8.87
CA ASP A 126 -6.67 -24.06 -8.98
C ASP A 126 -6.37 -25.17 -7.95
N LYS A 127 -6.94 -25.07 -6.74
CA LYS A 127 -6.89 -26.16 -5.74
C LYS A 127 -7.66 -27.41 -6.21
N ALA A 128 -8.82 -27.26 -6.84
CA ALA A 128 -9.60 -28.38 -7.37
C ALA A 128 -8.92 -29.07 -8.57
N ALA A 129 -8.23 -28.30 -9.42
CA ALA A 129 -7.42 -28.84 -10.51
C ALA A 129 -6.18 -29.58 -9.99
N SER A 130 -5.57 -29.10 -8.91
CA SER A 130 -4.39 -29.72 -8.29
C SER A 130 -4.73 -30.99 -7.49
N SER A 131 -5.94 -31.10 -6.91
CA SER A 131 -6.40 -32.33 -6.24
C SER A 131 -6.82 -33.45 -7.20
N SER A 132 -6.91 -33.18 -8.50
CA SER A 132 -7.25 -34.17 -9.54
C SER A 132 -6.02 -34.87 -10.13
N SER A 133 -4.81 -34.54 -9.65
CA SER A 133 -3.56 -35.24 -9.98
C SER A 133 -3.07 -36.09 -8.80
N VAL A 134 -3.91 -37.00 -8.30
CA VAL A 134 -3.44 -38.17 -7.56
C VAL A 134 -3.25 -39.27 -8.58
N GLN A 135 -1.99 -39.62 -8.83
CA GLN A 135 -1.59 -40.67 -9.76
C GLN A 135 -2.24 -42.01 -9.41
N PRO A 136 -2.59 -42.86 -10.39
CA PRO A 136 -2.98 -44.23 -10.11
C PRO A 136 -1.79 -44.96 -9.48
N ILE A 137 -2.00 -45.52 -8.29
CA ILE A 137 -1.04 -46.37 -7.57
C ILE A 137 -0.68 -47.55 -8.49
N PRO A 138 0.60 -47.80 -8.83
CA PRO A 138 0.99 -49.03 -9.48
C PRO A 138 0.91 -50.16 -8.45
N ASP A 139 0.08 -51.15 -8.75
CA ASP A 139 -0.17 -52.35 -7.97
C ASP A 139 1.14 -53.17 -7.77
N PRO A 140 1.67 -53.34 -6.54
CA PRO A 140 2.93 -54.03 -6.31
C PRO A 140 2.72 -55.51 -5.98
N SER A 141 1.85 -56.21 -6.72
CA SER A 141 1.69 -57.65 -6.58
C SER A 141 1.84 -58.36 -7.92
N LEU A 142 3.03 -58.92 -8.15
CA LEU A 142 3.29 -60.30 -8.60
C LEU A 142 4.65 -60.39 -9.32
N THR A 143 5.74 -60.11 -8.60
CA THR A 143 7.08 -60.64 -8.92
C THR A 143 7.64 -61.33 -7.69
N ARG A 144 7.22 -62.58 -7.46
CA ARG A 144 8.04 -63.52 -6.67
C ARG A 144 8.04 -64.88 -7.33
N SER A 145 9.12 -65.08 -8.07
CA SER A 145 9.56 -66.33 -8.66
C SER A 145 9.82 -67.40 -7.59
N SER A 146 9.44 -68.64 -7.93
CA SER A 146 10.08 -69.93 -7.60
C SER A 146 10.37 -70.29 -6.14
N ARG A 147 9.70 -71.35 -5.61
CA ARG A 147 10.36 -72.47 -4.89
C ARG A 147 9.40 -73.64 -4.60
N SER A 148 9.71 -74.83 -5.13
CA SER A 148 9.25 -76.14 -4.62
C SER A 148 9.74 -76.37 -3.18
N PRO A 149 9.01 -77.13 -2.35
CA PRO A 149 9.21 -78.59 -2.21
C PRO A 149 7.85 -79.31 -2.08
N GLU A 150 7.66 -80.63 -2.04
CA GLU A 150 8.47 -81.82 -1.71
C GLU A 150 7.82 -83.02 -2.43
#